data_AF-A0A9Q7TXD5-F1
#
_entry.id   AF-A0A9Q7TXD5-F1
#
_cell.length_a   1.000
_cell.length_b   1.000
_cell.length_c   1.000
_cell.angle_alpha   90.00
_cell.angle_beta   90.00
_cell.angle_gamma   90.00
#
_symmetry.space_group_name_H-M   'P 1'
#
loop_
_entity.id
_entity.type
_entity.pdbx_description
1 polymer ?
#
loop_
_entity_poly.entity_id
_entity_poly.type
_entity_poly.pdbx_seq_one_letter_code
_entity_poly.pdbx_strand_id
1 'polypeptide(L)'
;MKTFHKVVFKPDSQSTDEFMVIVNGEEFKKWIAGDKTIPLAEVVDSFDVFHTGTGAQGIMGRPSKQLLDTVFDTHKDVDVVTHILERGQLQTASHKEAYSTTNDAKQPQNATSHGSSGGFGGR
;
A
#
# COMPACT_ATOMS: atom_id res chain seq x y z
N MET A 1 22.88 6.33 4.14
CA MET A 1 21.96 5.92 5.21
C MET A 1 21.01 4.93 4.59
N LYS A 2 20.93 3.69 5.09
CA LYS A 2 19.96 2.71 4.58
C LYS A 2 18.55 3.23 4.86
N THR A 3 17.72 3.30 3.83
CA THR A 3 16.33 3.74 3.96
C THR A 3 15.45 2.51 3.96
N PHE A 4 14.73 2.30 5.07
CA PHE A 4 13.84 1.16 5.18
C PHE A 4 12.44 1.55 4.68
N HIS A 5 11.86 0.66 3.90
CA HIS A 5 10.50 0.78 3.39
C HIS A 5 9.74 -0.49 3.73
N LYS A 6 8.42 -0.38 3.83
CA LYS A 6 7.56 -1.54 4.02
C LYS A 6 6.92 -1.88 2.68
N VAL A 7 7.00 -3.15 2.29
CA VAL A 7 6.23 -3.67 1.16
C VAL A 7 4.99 -4.31 1.74
N VAL A 8 3.81 -3.90 1.25
CA VAL A 8 2.51 -4.39 1.73
C VAL A 8 1.85 -5.17 0.61
N PHE A 9 1.44 -6.40 0.90
CA PHE A 9 0.68 -7.26 0.03
C PHE A 9 -0.72 -7.50 0.61
N LYS A 10 -1.73 -7.38 -0.24
CA LYS A 10 -3.12 -7.73 0.08
C LYS A 10 -3.54 -8.91 -0.79
N PRO A 11 -3.97 -10.04 -0.20
CA PRO A 11 -4.40 -11.19 -0.99
C PRO A 11 -5.70 -10.92 -1.74
N ASP A 12 -6.57 -10.09 -1.15
CA ASP A 12 -7.82 -9.67 -1.75
C ASP A 12 -8.06 -8.18 -1.43
N SER A 13 -8.62 -7.47 -2.40
CA SER A 13 -8.90 -6.03 -2.28
C SER A 13 -10.04 -5.73 -1.30
N GLN A 14 -10.89 -6.73 -1.00
CA GLN A 14 -11.97 -6.63 -0.02
C GLN A 14 -11.58 -7.15 1.38
N SER A 15 -10.45 -7.84 1.51
CA SER A 15 -9.98 -8.35 2.79
C SER A 15 -9.26 -7.28 3.62
N THR A 16 -9.41 -7.37 4.93
CA THR A 16 -8.69 -6.51 5.90
C THR A 16 -7.31 -7.06 6.26
N ASP A 17 -7.00 -8.28 5.81
CA ASP A 17 -5.70 -8.91 5.99
C ASP A 17 -4.64 -8.27 5.09
N GLU A 18 -3.61 -7.72 5.71
CA GLU A 18 -2.44 -7.19 5.01
C GLU A 18 -1.19 -7.91 5.52
N PHE A 19 -0.34 -8.30 4.58
CA PHE A 19 0.98 -8.88 4.86
C PHE A 19 2.04 -7.86 4.52
N MET A 20 3.02 -7.69 5.39
CA MET A 20 4.06 -6.69 5.20
C MET A 20 5.44 -7.23 5.54
N VAL A 21 6.42 -6.77 4.77
CA VAL A 21 7.83 -7.11 4.92
C VAL A 21 8.66 -5.82 4.89
N ILE A 22 9.68 -5.76 5.74
CA ILE A 22 10.59 -4.60 5.81
C ILE A 22 11.78 -4.85 4.86
N VAL A 23 11.99 -3.90 3.96
CA VAL A 23 13.02 -3.98 2.93
C VAL A 23 13.90 -2.75 2.95
N ASN A 24 15.11 -2.90 2.43
CA ASN A 24 15.97 -1.79 2.06
C ASN A 24 15.50 -1.21 0.73
N GLY A 25 15.06 0.06 0.75
CA GLY A 25 14.46 0.71 -0.40
C GLY A 25 15.36 0.84 -1.62
N GLU A 26 16.68 0.96 -1.42
CA GLU A 26 17.65 1.08 -2.52
C GLU A 26 17.87 -0.26 -3.22
N GLU A 27 18.10 -1.32 -2.43
CA GLU A 27 18.35 -2.67 -2.94
C GLU A 27 17.08 -3.27 -3.54
N PHE A 28 15.92 -3.05 -2.91
CA PHE A 28 14.63 -3.49 -3.46
C PHE A 28 14.32 -2.88 -4.84
N LYS A 29 14.64 -1.60 -5.05
CA LYS A 29 14.44 -0.95 -6.36
C LYS A 29 15.32 -1.56 -7.45
N LYS A 30 16.56 -1.94 -7.14
CA LYS A 30 17.45 -2.62 -8.11
C LYS A 30 16.97 -4.04 -8.38
N TRP A 31 16.56 -4.75 -7.33
CA TRP A 31 16.07 -6.12 -7.42
C TRP A 31 14.79 -6.20 -8.29
N ILE A 32 13.81 -5.32 -8.06
CA ILE A 32 12.58 -5.28 -8.86
C ILE A 32 12.81 -4.77 -10.29
N ALA A 33 13.89 -4.00 -10.52
CA ALA A 33 14.31 -3.58 -11.87
C ALA A 33 14.92 -4.73 -12.69
N GLY A 34 15.11 -5.91 -12.08
CA GLY A 34 15.59 -7.13 -12.76
C GLY A 34 16.97 -7.59 -12.31
N ASP A 35 17.63 -6.88 -11.39
CA ASP A 35 18.94 -7.28 -10.88
C ASP A 35 18.81 -8.35 -9.79
N LYS A 36 18.58 -9.60 -10.21
CA LYS A 36 18.51 -10.78 -9.33
C LYS A 36 19.89 -11.26 -8.83
N THR A 37 20.97 -10.51 -9.11
CA THR A 37 22.32 -10.83 -8.58
C THR A 37 22.47 -10.45 -7.11
N ILE A 38 21.62 -9.52 -6.63
CA ILE A 38 21.57 -9.12 -5.22
C ILE A 38 20.83 -10.21 -4.43
N PRO A 39 21.46 -10.82 -3.42
CA PRO A 39 20.81 -11.83 -2.61
C PRO A 39 19.67 -11.22 -1.81
N LEU A 40 18.57 -11.99 -1.64
CA LEU A 40 17.41 -11.54 -0.87
C LEU A 40 17.78 -11.05 0.53
N ALA A 41 18.78 -11.66 1.18
CA ALA A 41 19.27 -11.24 2.50
C ALA A 41 19.84 -9.81 2.55
N GLU A 42 20.24 -9.22 1.42
CA GLU A 42 20.66 -7.80 1.34
C GLU A 42 19.48 -6.87 1.01
N VAL A 43 18.41 -7.43 0.42
CA VAL A 43 17.19 -6.71 0.04
C VAL A 43 16.23 -6.57 1.22
N VAL A 44 16.00 -7.66 1.96
CA VAL A 44 15.17 -7.67 3.17
C VAL A 44 16.01 -7.39 4.41
N ASP A 45 15.44 -6.63 5.35
CA ASP A 45 16.07 -6.41 6.67
C ASP A 45 15.93 -7.66 7.57
N SER A 46 14.76 -8.31 7.49
CA SER A 46 14.47 -9.60 8.13
C SER A 46 13.54 -10.43 7.24
N PHE A 47 13.62 -11.76 7.35
CA PHE A 47 12.67 -12.69 6.74
C PHE A 47 11.35 -12.80 7.52
N ASP A 48 11.17 -11.97 8.54
CA ASP A 48 9.92 -11.87 9.28
C ASP A 48 8.79 -11.30 8.41
N VAL A 49 7.74 -12.09 8.25
CA VAL A 49 6.48 -11.66 7.65
C VAL A 49 5.59 -11.13 8.76
N PHE A 50 5.12 -9.90 8.59
CA PHE A 50 4.19 -9.29 9.51
C PHE A 50 2.78 -9.30 8.92
N HIS A 51 1.79 -9.44 9.79
CA HIS A 51 0.38 -9.49 9.43
C HIS A 51 -0.41 -8.51 10.30
N THR A 52 -1.42 -7.88 9.70
CA THR A 52 -2.44 -7.10 10.38
C THR A 52 -3.81 -7.43 9.82
N GLY A 53 -4.78 -7.67 10.70
CA GLY A 53 -6.18 -7.89 10.33
C GLY A 53 -7.07 -6.65 10.44
N THR A 54 -6.53 -5.52 10.90
CA THR A 54 -7.27 -4.25 11.15
C THR A 54 -6.68 -3.04 10.42
N GLY A 55 -5.92 -3.29 9.35
CA GLY A 55 -5.28 -2.25 8.56
C GLY A 55 -3.93 -1.77 9.13
N ALA A 56 -3.36 -0.72 8.52
CA ALA A 56 -2.00 -0.24 8.74
C ALA A 56 -1.66 0.29 10.17
N GLN A 57 -2.65 0.36 11.08
CA GLN A 57 -2.50 0.82 12.48
C GLN A 57 -2.88 -0.25 13.52
N GLY A 58 -3.12 -1.50 13.10
CA GLY A 58 -3.43 -2.61 14.00
C GLY A 58 -2.20 -3.21 14.71
N ILE A 59 -2.45 -4.20 15.58
CA ILE A 59 -1.38 -5.00 16.20
C ILE A 59 -0.62 -5.73 15.10
N MET A 60 0.66 -5.40 14.94
CA MET A 60 1.55 -6.06 14.01
C MET A 60 2.01 -7.39 14.62
N GLY A 61 1.52 -8.50 14.05
CA GLY A 61 1.83 -9.84 14.51
C GLY A 61 2.54 -10.67 13.44
N ARG A 62 2.97 -11.88 13.80
CA ARG A 62 3.36 -12.89 12.81
C ARG A 62 2.11 -13.67 12.39
N PRO A 63 1.89 -13.92 11.09
CA PRO A 63 0.80 -14.78 10.64
C PRO A 63 1.02 -16.22 11.11
N SER A 64 -0.07 -16.97 11.25
CA SER A 64 0.01 -18.41 11.50
C SER A 64 0.45 -19.14 10.23
N LYS A 65 1.14 -20.28 10.37
CA LYS A 65 1.56 -21.11 9.22
C LYS A 65 0.38 -21.52 8.33
N GLN A 66 -0.78 -21.77 8.93
CA GLN A 66 -1.98 -22.14 8.20
C GLN A 66 -2.54 -21.00 7.36
N LEU A 67 -2.46 -19.76 7.86
CA LEU A 67 -2.81 -18.57 7.09
C LEU A 67 -1.85 -18.37 5.92
N LEU A 68 -0.54 -18.57 6.14
CA LEU A 68 0.45 -18.49 5.07
C LEU A 68 0.18 -19.51 3.97
N ASP A 69 -0.08 -20.77 4.33
CA ASP A 69 -0.40 -21.83 3.38
C ASP A 69 -1.69 -21.52 2.59
N THR A 70 -2.72 -20.97 3.25
CA THR A 70 -3.99 -20.59 2.60
C THR A 70 -3.82 -19.46 1.59
N VAL A 71 -2.94 -18.49 1.87
CA VAL A 71 -2.78 -17.28 1.06
C VAL A 71 -1.71 -17.40 -0.01
N PHE A 72 -0.58 -18.01 0.34
CA PHE A 72 0.62 -18.08 -0.50
C PHE A 72 0.87 -19.48 -1.05
N ASP A 73 0.07 -20.49 -0.69
CA ASP A 73 0.28 -21.91 -1.02
C ASP A 73 1.62 -22.45 -0.48
N THR A 74 2.24 -21.73 0.47
CA THR A 74 3.51 -22.07 1.08
C THR A 74 3.61 -21.45 2.47
N HIS A 75 4.29 -22.15 3.36
CA HIS A 75 4.60 -21.70 4.72
C HIS A 75 6.11 -21.48 4.91
N LYS A 76 6.90 -21.52 3.83
CA LYS A 76 8.34 -21.22 3.86
C LYS A 76 8.54 -19.72 3.80
N ASP A 77 9.21 -19.18 4.81
CA ASP A 77 9.40 -17.74 4.96
C ASP A 77 10.02 -17.09 3.72
N VAL A 78 11.03 -17.73 3.11
CA VAL A 78 11.71 -17.23 1.90
C VAL A 78 10.76 -17.13 0.71
N ASP A 79 9.90 -18.13 0.51
CA ASP A 79 8.98 -18.18 -0.62
C ASP A 79 7.87 -17.13 -0.43
N VAL A 80 7.34 -17.02 0.79
CA VAL A 80 6.34 -15.99 1.14
C VAL A 80 6.90 -14.59 0.95
N VAL A 81 8.10 -14.32 1.48
CA VAL A 81 8.78 -13.03 1.32
C VAL A 81 8.94 -12.71 -0.16
N THR A 82 9.46 -13.64 -0.96
CA THR A 82 9.61 -13.45 -2.41
C THR A 82 8.29 -13.09 -3.08
N HIS A 83 7.21 -13.77 -2.71
CA HIS A 83 5.87 -13.49 -3.24
C HIS A 83 5.38 -12.08 -2.89
N ILE A 84 5.60 -11.64 -1.65
CA ILE A 84 5.27 -10.29 -1.19
C ILE A 84 6.13 -9.24 -1.91
N LEU A 85 7.41 -9.53 -2.18
CA LEU A 85 8.29 -8.61 -2.91
C LEU A 85 7.87 -8.44 -4.38
N GLU A 86 7.46 -9.52 -5.04
CA GLU A 86 7.06 -9.50 -6.45
C GLU A 86 5.66 -8.91 -6.69
N ARG A 87 4.71 -9.16 -5.78
CA ARG A 87 3.30 -8.75 -5.94
C ARG A 87 2.86 -7.62 -5.01
N GLY A 88 3.65 -7.32 -3.99
CA GLY A 88 3.33 -6.29 -3.01
C GLY A 88 3.59 -4.88 -3.54
N GLN A 89 3.05 -3.91 -2.81
CA GLN A 89 3.22 -2.49 -3.10
C GLN A 89 4.18 -1.88 -2.09
N LEU A 90 5.21 -1.19 -2.60
CA LEU A 90 6.12 -0.40 -1.77
C LEU A 90 5.35 0.77 -1.14
N GLN A 91 5.15 0.72 0.17
CA GLN A 91 4.67 1.85 0.95
C GLN A 91 5.89 2.58 1.50
N THR A 92 6.24 3.69 0.87
CA THR A 92 7.20 4.63 1.47
C THR A 92 6.52 5.23 2.71
N ALA A 93 7.26 5.39 3.80
CA ALA A 93 6.79 6.11 4.99
C ALA A 93 6.67 7.63 4.74
N SER A 94 6.28 8.02 3.53
CA SER A 94 5.78 9.35 3.29
C SER A 94 4.42 9.39 3.96
N HIS A 95 4.24 10.33 4.89
CA HIS A 95 2.91 10.85 5.21
C HIS A 95 2.19 11.00 3.88
N LYS A 96 1.22 10.13 3.60
CA LYS A 96 0.38 10.28 2.42
C LYS A 96 -0.49 11.47 2.74
N GLU A 97 0.02 12.67 2.44
CA GLU A 97 -0.78 13.85 2.21
C GLU A 97 -1.73 13.44 1.08
N ALA A 98 -2.85 12.88 1.49
CA ALA A 98 -3.95 12.48 0.64
C ALA A 98 -4.64 13.77 0.17
N TYR A 99 -3.95 14.55 -0.66
CA TYR A 99 -4.54 15.53 -1.54
C TYR A 99 -4.51 14.99 -2.97
N SER A 100 -5.01 13.76 -3.15
CA SER A 100 -5.62 13.38 -4.44
C SER A 100 -7.06 13.87 -4.42
N THR A 101 -7.26 15.18 -4.57
CA THR A 101 -8.54 15.70 -5.08
C THR A 101 -8.59 15.44 -6.59
N THR A 102 -8.66 14.17 -6.98
CA THR A 102 -9.09 13.80 -8.33
C THR A 102 -10.61 13.91 -8.34
N ASN A 103 -11.10 15.14 -8.40
CA ASN A 103 -12.45 15.37 -8.89
C ASN A 103 -12.32 15.75 -10.38
N ASP A 104 -12.15 14.71 -11.18
CA ASP A 104 -12.33 14.70 -12.63
C ASP A 104 -13.82 14.89 -12.91
N ALA A 105 -14.30 16.13 -12.90
CA ALA A 105 -15.64 16.47 -13.35
C ALA A 105 -15.53 17.26 -14.67
N LYS A 106 -15.56 16.49 -15.75
CA LYS A 106 -15.40 16.90 -17.14
C LYS A 106 -16.73 17.47 -17.68
N GLN A 107 -16.85 18.82 -17.70
CA GLN A 107 -17.69 19.68 -18.60
C GLN A 107 -19.24 19.49 -18.63
N PRO A 108 -20.06 20.34 -19.31
CA PRO A 108 -19.88 21.68 -19.90
C PRO A 108 -20.96 22.74 -19.49
N GLN A 109 -20.70 24.01 -19.81
CA GLN A 109 -21.63 25.10 -20.19
C GLN A 109 -23.13 25.05 -19.79
N ASN A 110 -23.54 26.14 -19.12
CA ASN A 110 -24.87 26.79 -19.17
C ASN A 110 -26.01 26.24 -18.27
N ALA A 111 -26.14 26.80 -17.06
CA ALA A 111 -27.42 26.86 -16.34
C ALA A 111 -27.42 27.98 -15.25
N THR A 112 -27.32 29.25 -15.65
CA THR A 112 -27.82 30.33 -14.79
C THR A 112 -29.33 30.39 -14.98
N SER A 113 -30.07 29.57 -14.23
CA SER A 113 -31.54 29.60 -14.20
C SER A 113 -32.04 29.90 -12.79
N HIS A 114 -32.46 31.15 -12.63
CA HIS A 114 -33.65 31.63 -11.93
C HIS A 114 -33.89 31.39 -10.42
N GLY A 115 -34.00 32.52 -9.70
CA GLY A 115 -34.92 32.78 -8.58
C GLY A 115 -34.40 32.41 -7.19
N SER A 116 -34.62 33.14 -6.09
CA SER A 116 -35.41 34.35 -5.83
C SER A 116 -35.23 34.70 -4.34
N SER A 117 -34.94 35.96 -4.01
CA SER A 117 -35.29 36.70 -2.77
C SER A 117 -34.57 38.06 -2.87
N GLY A 118 -35.17 39.24 -2.78
CA GLY A 118 -36.26 39.68 -1.92
C GLY A 118 -35.67 40.56 -0.82
N GLY A 119 -35.48 41.87 -1.06
CA GLY A 119 -35.15 42.81 0.02
C GLY A 119 -34.51 44.16 -0.35
N PHE A 120 -35.30 45.23 -0.16
CA PHE A 120 -34.92 46.61 0.23
C PHE A 120 -34.41 47.63 -0.82
N GLY A 121 -35.39 48.33 -1.43
CA GLY A 121 -35.71 49.73 -1.11
C GLY A 121 -34.61 50.79 -1.26
N GLY A 122 -34.67 51.56 -2.36
CA GLY A 122 -33.92 52.81 -2.53
C GLY A 122 -34.72 53.84 -3.32
N ARG A 123 -35.21 54.85 -2.59
CA ARG A 123 -35.59 56.23 -2.99
C ARG A 123 -36.59 56.45 -4.12
#